data_AF-A0A0G0Q5I6-F1
#
_entry.id   AF-A0A0G0Q5I6-F1
#
_cell.length_a   1.000
_cell.length_b   1.000
_cell.length_c   1.000
_cell.angle_alpha   90.00
_cell.angle_beta   90.00
_cell.angle_gamma   90.00
#
_symmetry.space_group_name_H-M   'P 1'
#
loop_
_entity.id
_entity.type
_entity.pdbx_description
1 polymer ?
#
loop_
_entity_poly.entity_id
_entity_poly.type
_entity_poly.pdbx_seq_one_letter_code
_entity_poly.pdbx_strand_id
1 'polypeptide(L)'
;MIFSRKGRQLLKATQKIEDRFSDYILGKKVKSEKIHWSIGLLFAVLIVTGGYFYSNFKGNIVNADAANPNVSGFAWGQNFGWISFNSKDCDPDNDGAFNGLPTGCPLSSPPAVNSYGVSIDNTTGLFSGHAWSENVGWIDFGPTSGFPSAPLQAATYDLASGDVTGWAKVLSLGDDGWIKMSDDSRIGWFGNGVKISSSTYEFSGWAWNGNSDNSGLGWVSFNSSDSGAGGGPYKVVASSLGSIPSVNAASMAAPQWSSSTAVVSGALMAKLTFSYNDSIGNGGKAYRIVIKDALTNATTTDTGKCENGSSSNLCYDFSGCLQNAPSFTCSYIVDNNRLGFNGIDYNKSYHWYVQVWNQADVSSALIQYNNNSVADTDHDIDSDSRTFTTYTHEFPVISFTYSPTRVIVGQNINFTNQSTTTAPYEPLVSAWTFANGTPPTATSTDAVSKFDSRGNNQVTLTVTDNNGYQSNTSTSISVETRLPNWQEVKPK
;
A
#
# COMPACT_ATOMS: atom_id res chain seq x y z
N MET A 1 -0.07 51.01 4.86
CA MET A 1 1.32 50.91 4.36
C MET A 1 1.83 49.54 4.78
N ILE A 2 2.12 48.57 3.93
CA ILE A 2 3.16 48.52 2.90
C ILE A 2 2.72 47.48 1.85
N PHE A 3 2.54 47.87 0.59
CA PHE A 3 2.48 46.92 -0.54
C PHE A 3 3.89 46.78 -1.14
N SER A 4 4.32 45.53 -1.33
CA SER A 4 5.67 45.15 -1.74
C SER A 4 6.02 45.64 -3.16
N ARG A 5 7.33 45.86 -3.41
CA ARG A 5 7.90 46.40 -4.66
C ARG A 5 7.54 45.61 -5.93
N LYS A 6 7.04 44.37 -5.86
CA LYS A 6 6.65 43.56 -7.03
C LYS A 6 5.32 44.01 -7.67
N GLY A 7 4.36 44.53 -6.90
CA GLY A 7 3.08 45.02 -7.45
C GLY A 7 3.20 46.27 -8.32
N ARG A 8 4.18 47.14 -8.04
CA ARG A 8 4.42 48.37 -8.80
C ARG A 8 5.10 48.15 -10.16
N GLN A 9 5.69 46.98 -10.42
CA GLN A 9 6.29 46.65 -11.71
C GLN A 9 5.27 46.05 -12.68
N LEU A 10 4.30 45.28 -12.19
CA LEU A 10 3.19 44.73 -12.99
C LEU A 10 2.25 45.82 -13.50
N LEU A 11 1.93 46.82 -12.67
CA LEU A 11 1.07 47.95 -13.08
C LEU A 11 1.69 48.83 -14.19
N LYS A 12 3.02 48.94 -14.23
CA LYS A 12 3.74 49.68 -15.28
C LYS A 12 3.86 48.88 -16.59
N ALA A 13 3.72 47.56 -16.54
CA ALA A 13 3.74 46.70 -17.73
C ALA A 13 2.38 46.68 -18.45
N THR A 14 1.26 46.67 -17.71
CA THR A 14 -0.10 46.76 -18.27
C THR A 14 -0.38 48.10 -18.94
N GLN A 15 0.07 49.21 -18.34
CA GLN A 15 -0.16 50.55 -18.91
C GLN A 15 0.63 50.78 -20.22
N LYS A 16 1.78 50.11 -20.39
CA LYS A 16 2.60 50.17 -21.62
C LYS A 16 2.05 49.31 -22.78
N ILE A 17 1.10 48.41 -22.48
CA ILE A 17 0.39 47.58 -23.48
C ILE A 17 -0.85 48.31 -23.98
N GLU A 18 -1.55 49.05 -23.10
CA GLU A 18 -2.69 49.90 -23.47
C GLU A 18 -2.30 51.04 -24.42
N ASP A 19 -1.18 51.73 -24.17
CA ASP A 19 -0.71 52.81 -25.05
C ASP A 19 -0.33 52.31 -26.46
N ARG A 20 0.22 51.09 -26.57
CA ARG A 20 0.56 50.49 -27.88
C ARG A 20 -0.65 49.95 -28.65
N PHE A 21 -1.74 49.64 -27.96
CA PHE A 21 -3.01 49.23 -28.59
C PHE A 21 -3.80 50.45 -29.10
N SER A 22 -3.73 51.58 -28.40
CA SER A 22 -4.39 52.83 -28.78
C SER A 22 -3.83 53.40 -30.10
N ASP A 23 -2.51 53.38 -30.27
CA ASP A 23 -1.85 53.85 -31.50
C ASP A 23 -2.13 52.95 -32.73
N TYR A 24 -2.42 51.67 -32.52
CA TYR A 24 -2.76 50.73 -33.61
C TYR A 24 -4.20 50.92 -34.13
N ILE A 25 -5.10 51.41 -33.27
CA ILE A 25 -6.53 51.62 -33.59
C ILE A 25 -6.76 53.00 -34.26
N LEU A 26 -5.99 54.03 -33.90
CA LEU A 26 -6.16 55.40 -34.44
C LEU A 26 -5.64 55.60 -35.88
N GLY A 27 -4.94 54.61 -36.45
CA GLY A 27 -4.32 54.71 -37.78
C GLY A 27 -5.22 54.39 -38.99
N LYS A 28 -6.43 53.85 -38.80
CA LYS A 28 -7.32 53.49 -39.93
C LYS A 28 -8.75 53.98 -39.72
N LYS A 29 -9.11 55.03 -40.47
CA LYS A 29 -10.50 55.48 -40.68
C LYS A 29 -11.37 54.32 -41.17
N VAL A 30 -12.14 53.69 -40.28
CA VAL A 30 -13.27 52.82 -40.64
C VAL A 30 -14.49 53.28 -39.85
N LYS A 31 -15.59 53.55 -40.57
CA LYS A 31 -16.85 54.14 -40.06
C LYS A 31 -17.41 53.31 -38.89
N SER A 32 -17.45 53.91 -37.70
CA SER A 32 -17.66 53.24 -36.40
C SER A 32 -19.09 53.27 -35.84
N GLU A 33 -20.13 53.30 -36.66
CA GLU A 33 -21.51 53.36 -36.13
C GLU A 33 -22.24 52.01 -36.14
N LYS A 34 -21.88 51.08 -37.03
CA LYS A 34 -22.53 49.74 -37.07
C LYS A 34 -21.85 48.66 -36.22
N ILE A 35 -20.57 48.85 -35.88
CA ILE A 35 -19.78 47.85 -35.13
C ILE A 35 -20.05 47.92 -33.61
N HIS A 36 -20.38 49.11 -33.08
CA HIS A 36 -20.63 49.29 -31.65
C HIS A 36 -21.93 48.60 -31.18
N TRP A 37 -22.97 48.62 -32.02
CA TRP A 37 -24.23 47.91 -31.72
C TRP A 37 -24.05 46.38 -31.76
N SER A 38 -23.26 45.84 -32.69
CA SER A 38 -23.03 44.39 -32.79
C SER A 38 -22.17 43.84 -31.64
N ILE A 39 -21.17 44.59 -31.17
CA ILE A 39 -20.33 44.20 -30.03
C ILE A 39 -21.11 44.31 -28.71
N GLY A 40 -21.92 45.37 -28.55
CA GLY A 40 -22.78 45.53 -27.37
C GLY A 40 -23.83 44.42 -27.25
N LEU A 41 -24.39 43.96 -28.38
CA LEU A 41 -25.38 42.89 -28.41
C LEU A 41 -24.73 41.52 -28.14
N LEU A 42 -23.51 41.28 -28.61
CA LEU A 42 -22.72 40.09 -28.28
C LEU A 42 -22.32 40.04 -26.80
N PHE A 43 -21.93 41.17 -26.20
CA PHE A 43 -21.64 41.26 -24.77
C PHE A 43 -22.90 41.11 -23.91
N ALA A 44 -24.04 41.68 -24.32
CA ALA A 44 -25.31 41.50 -23.63
C ALA A 44 -25.80 40.05 -23.72
N VAL A 45 -25.66 39.39 -24.88
CA VAL A 45 -25.96 37.96 -25.03
C VAL A 45 -25.02 37.14 -24.15
N LEU A 46 -23.71 37.42 -24.11
CA LEU A 46 -22.75 36.73 -23.24
C LEU A 46 -23.02 36.94 -21.73
N ILE A 47 -23.50 38.12 -21.33
CA ILE A 47 -23.86 38.41 -19.93
C ILE A 47 -25.21 37.78 -19.58
N VAL A 48 -26.16 37.70 -20.51
CA VAL A 48 -27.45 37.05 -20.30
C VAL A 48 -27.30 35.53 -20.33
N THR A 49 -26.51 34.95 -21.25
CA THR A 49 -26.18 33.52 -21.23
C THR A 49 -25.29 33.21 -20.05
N GLY A 50 -24.26 34.00 -19.76
CA GLY A 50 -23.40 33.81 -18.59
C GLY A 50 -24.15 33.97 -17.27
N GLY A 51 -25.10 34.91 -17.20
CA GLY A 51 -25.99 35.10 -16.07
C GLY A 51 -27.04 33.99 -15.93
N TYR A 52 -27.56 33.47 -17.05
CA TYR A 52 -28.44 32.30 -17.10
C TYR A 52 -27.70 31.01 -16.69
N PHE A 53 -26.46 30.82 -17.17
CA PHE A 53 -25.55 29.76 -16.73
C PHE A 53 -25.22 29.91 -15.24
N TYR A 54 -24.90 31.10 -14.76
CA TYR A 54 -24.60 31.37 -13.35
C TYR A 54 -25.82 31.17 -12.43
N SER A 55 -27.03 31.53 -12.87
CA SER A 55 -28.25 31.31 -12.10
C SER A 55 -28.67 29.83 -12.03
N ASN A 56 -28.39 29.05 -13.07
CA ASN A 56 -28.63 27.60 -13.07
C ASN A 56 -27.54 26.82 -12.30
N PHE A 57 -26.34 27.40 -12.10
CA PHE A 57 -25.27 26.83 -11.27
C PHE A 57 -25.38 27.15 -9.77
N LYS A 58 -26.41 27.89 -9.33
CA LYS A 58 -26.89 27.74 -7.94
C LYS A 58 -27.61 26.40 -7.81
N GLY A 59 -26.86 25.32 -8.04
CA GLY A 59 -27.26 23.98 -7.68
C GLY A 59 -27.65 24.00 -6.22
N ASN A 60 -28.83 23.46 -5.93
CA ASN A 60 -29.22 23.11 -4.57
C ASN A 60 -28.02 22.42 -3.92
N ILE A 61 -27.47 23.01 -2.86
CA ILE A 61 -26.46 22.35 -2.05
C ILE A 61 -27.19 21.17 -1.41
N VAL A 62 -27.04 19.98 -1.98
CA VAL A 62 -27.64 18.77 -1.44
C VAL A 62 -26.71 18.27 -0.34
N ASN A 63 -26.96 18.69 0.90
CA ASN A 63 -26.25 18.21 2.09
C ASN A 63 -26.82 16.87 2.59
N ALA A 64 -27.18 15.96 1.69
CA ALA A 64 -27.63 14.62 2.05
C ALA A 64 -26.55 13.63 1.64
N ASP A 65 -25.50 13.58 2.44
CA ASP A 65 -24.49 12.54 2.36
C ASP A 65 -25.12 11.20 2.72
N ALA A 66 -24.75 10.16 1.98
CA ALA A 66 -24.91 8.82 2.51
C ALA A 66 -24.07 8.71 3.79
N ALA A 67 -24.64 8.15 4.86
CA ALA A 67 -23.89 7.87 6.08
C ALA A 67 -22.80 6.84 5.72
N ASN A 68 -21.53 7.28 5.73
CA ASN A 68 -20.36 6.49 5.33
C ASN A 68 -20.39 6.04 3.85
N PRO A 69 -20.05 6.93 2.89
CA PRO A 69 -19.93 6.57 1.48
C PRO A 69 -18.91 5.45 1.27
N ASN A 70 -19.32 4.40 0.56
CA ASN A 70 -18.51 3.19 0.35
C ASN A 70 -18.14 2.93 -1.11
N VAL A 71 -18.61 3.77 -2.03
CA VAL A 71 -18.15 3.79 -3.42
C VAL A 71 -17.13 4.91 -3.59
N SER A 72 -16.07 4.64 -4.33
CA SER A 72 -14.99 5.60 -4.60
C SER A 72 -14.38 5.39 -5.98
N GLY A 73 -13.58 6.35 -6.43
CA GLY A 73 -12.96 6.37 -7.74
C GLY A 73 -13.74 7.22 -8.74
N PHE A 74 -13.27 7.21 -9.99
CA PHE A 74 -13.78 8.07 -11.05
C PHE A 74 -14.43 7.25 -12.16
N ALA A 75 -15.60 7.70 -12.62
CA ALA A 75 -16.17 7.33 -13.90
C ALA A 75 -15.94 8.44 -14.93
N TRP A 76 -16.06 8.10 -16.21
CA TRP A 76 -15.87 9.04 -17.31
C TRP A 76 -16.99 8.96 -18.33
N GLY A 77 -17.47 10.11 -18.79
CA GLY A 77 -18.37 10.21 -19.93
C GLY A 77 -18.03 11.45 -20.76
N GLN A 78 -18.09 11.35 -22.08
CA GLN A 78 -17.63 12.42 -22.97
C GLN A 78 -18.30 13.78 -22.70
N ASN A 79 -19.61 13.80 -22.42
CA ASN A 79 -20.36 15.02 -22.09
C ASN A 79 -20.53 15.23 -20.57
N PHE A 80 -20.19 14.23 -19.76
CA PHE A 80 -20.21 14.32 -18.30
C PHE A 80 -18.88 14.80 -17.73
N GLY A 81 -17.79 14.66 -18.47
CA GLY A 81 -16.45 14.78 -17.90
C GLY A 81 -16.17 13.67 -16.88
N TRP A 82 -15.27 13.97 -15.96
CA TRP A 82 -14.99 13.12 -14.80
C TRP A 82 -16.10 13.19 -13.77
N ILE A 83 -16.47 12.03 -13.25
CA ILE A 83 -17.47 11.86 -12.19
C ILE A 83 -16.79 11.24 -10.99
N SER A 84 -16.69 11.99 -9.89
CA SER A 84 -16.16 11.54 -8.61
C SER A 84 -17.26 10.91 -7.75
N PHE A 85 -17.02 9.71 -7.22
CA PHE A 85 -17.99 8.98 -6.39
C PHE A 85 -17.84 9.24 -4.89
N ASN A 86 -16.72 9.83 -4.47
CA ASN A 86 -16.42 10.09 -3.07
C ASN A 86 -15.66 11.41 -2.91
N SER A 87 -15.95 12.13 -1.84
CA SER A 87 -15.18 13.31 -1.47
C SER A 87 -13.68 13.01 -1.24
N LYS A 88 -13.34 11.80 -0.80
CA LYS A 88 -11.95 11.32 -0.64
C LYS A 88 -11.19 11.18 -1.95
N ASP A 89 -11.89 11.00 -3.07
CA ASP A 89 -11.25 10.95 -4.39
C ASP A 89 -10.57 12.28 -4.74
N CYS A 90 -10.94 13.34 -4.02
CA CYS A 90 -10.50 14.71 -4.20
C CYS A 90 -9.57 15.23 -3.09
N ASP A 91 -9.21 14.36 -2.13
CA ASP A 91 -8.30 14.62 -1.00
C ASP A 91 -7.28 13.46 -0.89
N PRO A 92 -6.34 13.33 -1.85
CA PRO A 92 -5.43 12.20 -1.91
C PRO A 92 -4.37 12.17 -0.80
N ASP A 93 -4.07 13.30 -0.15
CA ASP A 93 -3.16 13.38 1.00
C ASP A 93 -3.89 13.39 2.35
N ASN A 94 -5.23 13.36 2.33
CA ASN A 94 -6.10 13.19 3.48
C ASN A 94 -5.86 14.31 4.52
N ASP A 95 -5.66 15.53 4.05
CA ASP A 95 -5.43 16.72 4.88
C ASP A 95 -6.72 17.50 5.18
N GLY A 96 -7.85 17.06 4.62
CA GLY A 96 -9.16 17.65 4.77
C GLY A 96 -9.44 18.81 3.81
N ALA A 97 -8.57 19.05 2.82
CA ALA A 97 -8.71 20.10 1.83
C ALA A 97 -8.78 19.55 0.39
N PHE A 98 -9.44 20.30 -0.49
CA PHE A 98 -9.40 20.00 -1.92
C PHE A 98 -8.07 20.44 -2.51
N ASN A 99 -7.34 19.49 -3.09
CA ASN A 99 -6.09 19.79 -3.80
C ASN A 99 -6.29 20.16 -5.28
N GLY A 100 -7.54 20.20 -5.75
CA GLY A 100 -7.89 20.55 -7.13
C GLY A 100 -7.42 19.54 -8.18
N LEU A 101 -6.97 18.36 -7.73
CA LEU A 101 -6.49 17.26 -8.57
C LEU A 101 -6.98 15.91 -8.00
N PRO A 102 -7.34 14.94 -8.86
CA PRO A 102 -7.41 15.06 -10.32
C PRO A 102 -8.59 15.93 -10.79
N THR A 103 -8.58 16.34 -12.07
CA THR A 103 -9.73 17.00 -12.74
C THR A 103 -10.98 16.14 -12.53
N GLY A 104 -12.11 16.73 -12.12
CA GLY A 104 -13.33 16.01 -11.76
C GLY A 104 -13.93 16.41 -10.42
N CYS A 105 -13.17 17.12 -9.59
CA CYS A 105 -13.56 17.45 -8.22
C CYS A 105 -14.31 18.79 -8.10
N PRO A 106 -15.23 18.93 -7.13
CA PRO A 106 -15.94 20.19 -6.92
C PRO A 106 -14.95 21.29 -6.47
N LEU A 107 -15.05 22.46 -7.09
CA LEU A 107 -14.29 23.63 -6.65
C LEU A 107 -14.99 24.27 -5.45
N SER A 108 -14.38 24.26 -4.26
CA SER A 108 -14.88 25.00 -3.09
C SER A 108 -13.88 26.06 -2.62
N SER A 109 -14.40 27.20 -2.13
CA SER A 109 -13.63 28.28 -1.51
C SER A 109 -14.39 28.79 -0.26
N PRO A 110 -13.83 28.71 0.96
CA PRO A 110 -12.52 28.09 1.29
C PRO A 110 -12.50 26.59 0.95
N PRO A 111 -11.33 25.97 0.75
CA PRO A 111 -11.18 24.60 0.25
C PRO A 111 -11.51 23.59 1.36
N ALA A 112 -12.73 23.65 1.89
CA ALA A 112 -13.27 22.61 2.74
C ALA A 112 -14.00 21.63 1.84
N VAL A 113 -13.61 20.37 1.93
CA VAL A 113 -14.36 19.28 1.34
C VAL A 113 -15.66 19.13 2.12
N ASN A 114 -16.76 19.66 1.60
CA ASN A 114 -18.05 19.16 2.03
C ASN A 114 -18.03 17.66 1.72
N SER A 115 -18.18 16.85 2.76
CA SER A 115 -18.32 15.41 2.59
C SER A 115 -19.43 15.15 1.56
N TYR A 116 -19.21 14.16 0.71
CA TYR A 116 -20.18 13.61 -0.23
C TYR A 116 -19.74 12.21 -0.63
N GLY A 117 -20.68 11.43 -1.12
CA GLY A 117 -20.36 10.21 -1.84
C GLY A 117 -21.55 9.30 -2.02
N VAL A 118 -21.31 8.23 -2.75
CA VAL A 118 -22.29 7.18 -3.04
C VAL A 118 -22.06 5.99 -2.08
N SER A 119 -23.17 5.45 -1.57
CA SER A 119 -23.17 4.21 -0.79
C SER A 119 -24.03 3.15 -1.45
N ILE A 120 -23.60 1.90 -1.35
CA ILE A 120 -24.41 0.71 -1.65
C ILE A 120 -24.63 -0.04 -0.35
N ASP A 121 -25.89 -0.25 0.03
CA ASP A 121 -26.24 -1.07 1.17
C ASP A 121 -25.88 -2.54 0.90
N ASN A 122 -25.07 -3.15 1.77
CA ASN A 122 -24.51 -4.49 1.54
C ASN A 122 -25.53 -5.64 1.73
N THR A 123 -26.73 -5.33 2.21
CA THR A 123 -27.79 -6.32 2.47
C THR A 123 -28.90 -6.23 1.42
N THR A 124 -29.24 -5.01 1.01
CA THR A 124 -30.34 -4.73 0.07
C THR A 124 -29.85 -4.39 -1.33
N GLY A 125 -28.58 -4.01 -1.49
CA GLY A 125 -28.01 -3.55 -2.75
C GLY A 125 -28.44 -2.16 -3.19
N LEU A 126 -29.25 -1.45 -2.37
CA LEU A 126 -29.76 -0.13 -2.73
C LEU A 126 -28.64 0.91 -2.71
N PHE A 127 -28.59 1.73 -3.77
CA PHE A 127 -27.71 2.88 -3.81
C PHE A 127 -28.32 4.08 -3.08
N SER A 128 -27.46 4.95 -2.55
CA SER A 128 -27.83 6.23 -1.94
C SER A 128 -26.69 7.23 -2.06
N GLY A 129 -26.99 8.50 -1.78
CA GLY A 129 -26.00 9.57 -1.82
C GLY A 129 -25.75 10.12 -3.23
N HIS A 130 -24.68 10.89 -3.35
CA HIS A 130 -24.43 11.72 -4.53
C HIS A 130 -22.99 11.58 -5.03
N ALA A 131 -22.84 11.52 -6.35
CA ALA A 131 -21.57 11.71 -7.04
C ALA A 131 -21.50 13.13 -7.60
N TRP A 132 -20.29 13.61 -7.88
CA TRP A 132 -20.06 14.94 -8.44
C TRP A 132 -19.42 14.86 -9.82
N SER A 133 -19.97 15.61 -10.78
CA SER A 133 -19.36 15.88 -12.08
C SER A 133 -19.01 17.34 -12.21
N GLU A 134 -17.84 17.61 -12.78
CA GLU A 134 -17.40 18.96 -13.15
C GLU A 134 -18.26 19.64 -14.24
N ASN A 135 -18.86 18.86 -15.15
CA ASN A 135 -19.62 19.41 -16.27
C ASN A 135 -21.12 19.47 -15.99
N VAL A 136 -21.64 18.56 -15.18
CA VAL A 136 -23.09 18.43 -14.96
C VAL A 136 -23.52 18.57 -13.49
N GLY A 137 -22.56 18.69 -12.58
CA GLY A 137 -22.81 18.88 -11.14
C GLY A 137 -23.23 17.59 -10.44
N TRP A 138 -24.15 17.70 -9.49
CA TRP A 138 -24.59 16.59 -8.63
C TRP A 138 -25.40 15.53 -9.40
N ILE A 139 -25.03 14.28 -9.16
CA ILE A 139 -25.72 13.08 -9.65
C ILE A 139 -26.24 12.31 -8.43
N ASP A 140 -27.55 12.23 -8.28
CA ASP A 140 -28.24 11.50 -7.22
C ASP A 140 -28.37 10.02 -7.58
N PHE A 141 -27.83 9.13 -6.74
CA PHE A 141 -27.89 7.68 -6.90
C PHE A 141 -29.00 7.03 -6.07
N GLY A 142 -29.69 7.79 -5.22
CA GLY A 142 -30.84 7.35 -4.43
C GLY A 142 -32.16 8.12 -4.71
N PRO A 143 -32.52 8.46 -5.96
CA PRO A 143 -33.75 9.18 -6.24
C PRO A 143 -34.97 8.36 -5.81
N THR A 144 -35.96 8.98 -5.17
CA THR A 144 -37.10 8.26 -4.57
C THR A 144 -38.32 8.14 -5.46
N SER A 145 -38.43 8.95 -6.53
CA SER A 145 -39.57 8.94 -7.45
C SER A 145 -39.26 9.64 -8.79
N GLY A 146 -40.16 9.49 -9.77
CA GLY A 146 -40.08 10.17 -11.07
C GLY A 146 -39.39 9.38 -12.19
N PHE A 147 -39.17 8.08 -11.99
CA PHE A 147 -38.46 7.20 -12.93
C PHE A 147 -39.14 7.18 -14.32
N PRO A 148 -38.38 7.31 -15.43
CA PRO A 148 -38.95 7.37 -16.78
C PRO A 148 -39.62 6.07 -17.24
N SER A 149 -39.06 4.93 -16.85
CA SER A 149 -39.52 3.60 -17.27
C SER A 149 -38.96 2.51 -16.37
N ALA A 150 -39.41 1.28 -16.59
CA ALA A 150 -38.94 0.13 -15.82
C ALA A 150 -37.40 -0.06 -15.92
N PRO A 151 -36.74 -0.47 -14.82
CA PRO A 151 -37.33 -0.67 -13.49
C PRO A 151 -37.57 0.68 -12.77
N LEU A 152 -38.72 0.83 -12.11
CA LEU A 152 -39.16 2.08 -11.47
C LEU A 152 -38.52 2.26 -10.09
N GLN A 153 -37.19 2.22 -10.04
CA GLN A 153 -36.40 2.28 -8.82
C GLN A 153 -35.05 2.99 -9.05
N ALA A 154 -34.46 3.46 -7.96
CA ALA A 154 -33.09 3.95 -7.93
C ALA A 154 -32.09 2.86 -8.32
N ALA A 155 -30.84 3.26 -8.57
CA ALA A 155 -29.77 2.31 -8.83
C ALA A 155 -29.73 1.22 -7.74
N THR A 156 -29.67 -0.03 -8.16
CA THR A 156 -29.72 -1.19 -7.26
C THR A 156 -28.77 -2.26 -7.76
N TYR A 157 -27.90 -2.72 -6.87
CA TYR A 157 -26.95 -3.80 -7.07
C TYR A 157 -27.59 -5.14 -6.71
N ASP A 158 -27.59 -6.09 -7.63
CA ASP A 158 -27.98 -7.46 -7.37
C ASP A 158 -26.77 -8.24 -6.83
N LEU A 159 -26.83 -8.59 -5.55
CA LEU A 159 -25.80 -9.33 -4.82
C LEU A 159 -25.49 -10.72 -5.39
N ALA A 160 -26.41 -11.31 -6.17
CA ALA A 160 -26.25 -12.64 -6.75
C ALA A 160 -25.67 -12.61 -8.16
N SER A 161 -26.18 -11.72 -9.02
CA SER A 161 -25.76 -11.63 -10.43
C SER A 161 -24.56 -10.71 -10.65
N GLY A 162 -24.36 -9.74 -9.75
CA GLY A 162 -23.38 -8.67 -9.92
C GLY A 162 -23.92 -7.48 -10.74
N ASP A 163 -25.15 -7.56 -11.24
CA ASP A 163 -25.72 -6.52 -12.12
C ASP A 163 -26.18 -5.29 -11.33
N VAL A 164 -26.03 -4.11 -11.93
CA VAL A 164 -26.61 -2.87 -11.41
C VAL A 164 -27.74 -2.43 -12.33
N THR A 165 -28.96 -2.37 -11.79
CA THR A 165 -30.17 -1.96 -12.52
C THR A 165 -30.72 -0.66 -11.93
N GLY A 166 -31.78 -0.10 -12.52
CA GLY A 166 -32.40 1.15 -12.02
C GLY A 166 -31.79 2.41 -12.60
N TRP A 167 -32.02 3.51 -11.89
CA TRP A 167 -31.74 4.86 -12.37
C TRP A 167 -30.96 5.71 -11.36
N ALA A 168 -30.05 6.54 -11.86
CA ALA A 168 -29.54 7.73 -11.18
C ALA A 168 -30.04 8.99 -11.87
N LYS A 169 -29.85 10.16 -11.24
CA LYS A 169 -30.37 11.44 -11.76
C LYS A 169 -29.36 12.57 -11.67
N VAL A 170 -29.03 13.15 -12.82
CA VAL A 170 -28.34 14.45 -12.91
C VAL A 170 -29.31 15.54 -12.48
N LEU A 171 -29.04 16.18 -11.34
CA LEU A 171 -30.00 17.12 -10.74
C LEU A 171 -30.15 18.42 -11.54
N SER A 172 -29.08 18.88 -12.18
CA SER A 172 -29.07 20.12 -12.98
C SER A 172 -29.91 20.05 -14.26
N LEU A 173 -30.23 18.84 -14.73
CA LEU A 173 -30.97 18.61 -15.98
C LEU A 173 -32.47 18.36 -15.78
N GLY A 174 -32.97 18.38 -14.54
CA GLY A 174 -34.41 18.21 -14.28
C GLY A 174 -34.94 16.87 -14.81
N ASP A 175 -35.95 16.93 -15.68
CA ASP A 175 -36.62 15.74 -16.23
C ASP A 175 -35.77 15.00 -17.27
N ASP A 176 -34.76 15.64 -17.85
CA ASP A 176 -33.84 15.06 -18.83
C ASP A 176 -32.60 14.41 -18.17
N GLY A 177 -32.50 14.48 -16.85
CA GLY A 177 -31.32 14.07 -16.09
C GLY A 177 -31.18 12.58 -15.81
N TRP A 178 -32.10 11.73 -16.28
CA TRP A 178 -32.13 10.33 -15.89
C TRP A 178 -31.02 9.50 -16.56
N ILE A 179 -30.25 8.78 -15.75
CA ILE A 179 -29.18 7.88 -16.17
C ILE A 179 -29.65 6.45 -15.88
N LYS A 180 -29.79 5.63 -16.92
CA LYS A 180 -30.14 4.21 -16.79
C LYS A 180 -28.88 3.38 -16.58
N MET A 181 -28.87 2.51 -15.57
CA MET A 181 -27.68 1.70 -15.22
C MET A 181 -27.48 0.49 -16.13
N SER A 182 -28.57 -0.16 -16.55
CA SER A 182 -28.52 -1.29 -17.48
C SER A 182 -29.86 -1.47 -18.18
N ASP A 183 -29.83 -2.04 -19.40
CA ASP A 183 -31.04 -2.42 -20.14
C ASP A 183 -30.75 -3.57 -21.10
N ASP A 184 -30.82 -4.79 -20.59
CA ASP A 184 -30.65 -6.01 -21.39
C ASP A 184 -31.83 -6.29 -22.34
N SER A 185 -32.91 -5.50 -22.30
CA SER A 185 -33.95 -5.60 -23.34
C SER A 185 -33.49 -5.01 -24.69
N ARG A 186 -32.41 -4.22 -24.70
CA ARG A 186 -31.87 -3.58 -25.91
C ARG A 186 -30.73 -4.41 -26.48
N ILE A 187 -30.92 -4.97 -27.67
CA ILE A 187 -29.93 -5.80 -28.38
C ILE A 187 -28.54 -5.17 -28.47
N GLY A 188 -28.46 -3.83 -28.65
CA GLY A 188 -27.19 -3.10 -28.73
C GLY A 188 -26.52 -2.78 -27.38
N TRP A 189 -27.17 -3.09 -26.25
CA TRP A 189 -26.67 -2.83 -24.89
C TRP A 189 -26.65 -4.10 -24.03
N PHE A 190 -27.22 -5.21 -24.52
CA PHE A 190 -27.27 -6.49 -23.83
C PHE A 190 -25.90 -6.91 -23.29
N GLY A 191 -25.82 -7.14 -21.98
CA GLY A 191 -24.61 -7.58 -21.29
C GLY A 191 -23.54 -6.51 -21.09
N ASN A 192 -23.78 -5.27 -21.54
CA ASN A 192 -22.85 -4.15 -21.43
C ASN A 192 -23.33 -3.08 -20.42
N GLY A 193 -24.42 -3.34 -19.69
CA GLY A 193 -24.87 -2.53 -18.57
C GLY A 193 -23.89 -2.55 -17.39
N VAL A 194 -24.12 -1.67 -16.41
CA VAL A 194 -23.24 -1.57 -15.24
C VAL A 194 -23.27 -2.85 -14.42
N LYS A 195 -22.10 -3.37 -14.06
CA LYS A 195 -21.87 -4.55 -13.22
C LYS A 195 -20.83 -4.23 -12.15
N ILE A 196 -20.94 -4.86 -11.00
CA ILE A 196 -19.90 -4.85 -9.97
C ILE A 196 -19.38 -6.28 -9.81
N SER A 197 -18.08 -6.46 -9.99
CA SER A 197 -17.44 -7.76 -9.82
C SER A 197 -17.54 -8.23 -8.37
N SER A 198 -18.04 -9.42 -8.12
CA SER A 198 -18.07 -10.01 -6.76
C SER A 198 -16.67 -10.39 -6.23
N SER A 199 -15.65 -10.40 -7.09
CA SER A 199 -14.27 -10.73 -6.72
C SER A 199 -13.38 -9.52 -6.50
N THR A 200 -13.58 -8.47 -7.30
CA THR A 200 -12.73 -7.26 -7.24
C THR A 200 -13.48 -6.04 -6.71
N TYR A 201 -14.81 -6.09 -6.67
CA TYR A 201 -15.71 -4.98 -6.37
C TYR A 201 -15.51 -3.77 -7.28
N GLU A 202 -14.86 -3.99 -8.42
CA GLU A 202 -14.70 -3.01 -9.48
C GLU A 202 -15.96 -2.96 -10.33
N PHE A 203 -16.35 -1.73 -10.67
CA PHE A 203 -17.44 -1.49 -11.59
C PHE A 203 -16.97 -1.72 -13.03
N SER A 204 -17.88 -2.21 -13.87
CA SER A 204 -17.70 -2.36 -15.30
C SER A 204 -18.98 -2.09 -16.06
N GLY A 205 -18.86 -1.94 -17.37
CA GLY A 205 -19.96 -1.63 -18.25
C GLY A 205 -20.32 -0.15 -18.27
N TRP A 206 -21.49 0.10 -18.85
CA TRP A 206 -21.89 1.43 -19.29
C TRP A 206 -23.28 1.79 -18.80
N ALA A 207 -23.42 3.01 -18.29
CA ALA A 207 -24.71 3.65 -18.03
C ALA A 207 -25.04 4.67 -19.13
N TRP A 208 -26.33 4.93 -19.35
CA TRP A 208 -26.79 5.78 -20.44
C TRP A 208 -27.73 6.88 -19.95
N ASN A 209 -27.41 8.14 -20.27
CA ASN A 209 -28.38 9.23 -20.26
C ASN A 209 -28.81 9.53 -21.68
N GLY A 210 -30.09 9.34 -21.96
CA GLY A 210 -30.69 9.76 -23.21
C GLY A 210 -32.19 9.66 -23.20
N ASN A 211 -32.80 10.59 -23.92
CA ASN A 211 -34.23 10.82 -23.95
C ASN A 211 -34.85 10.24 -25.23
N SER A 212 -36.18 10.19 -25.26
CA SER A 212 -36.93 9.62 -26.38
C SER A 212 -36.78 10.38 -27.71
N ASP A 213 -36.32 11.63 -27.66
CA ASP A 213 -36.07 12.51 -28.80
C ASP A 213 -34.60 12.47 -29.26
N ASN A 214 -33.82 11.47 -28.82
CA ASN A 214 -32.39 11.34 -29.05
C ASN A 214 -31.53 12.46 -28.45
N SER A 215 -32.09 13.33 -27.60
CA SER A 215 -31.31 14.23 -26.75
C SER A 215 -30.69 13.48 -25.56
N GLY A 216 -29.75 14.12 -24.86
CA GLY A 216 -29.07 13.56 -23.69
C GLY A 216 -27.55 13.68 -23.75
N LEU A 217 -26.92 13.36 -22.64
CA LEU A 217 -25.47 13.43 -22.44
C LEU A 217 -24.73 12.19 -22.95
N GLY A 218 -25.42 11.06 -23.07
CA GLY A 218 -24.88 9.82 -23.64
C GLY A 218 -24.29 8.87 -22.61
N TRP A 219 -23.22 8.16 -23.02
CA TRP A 219 -22.64 7.05 -22.27
C TRP A 219 -21.71 7.51 -21.14
N VAL A 220 -21.78 6.80 -20.01
CA VAL A 220 -20.86 6.88 -18.88
C VAL A 220 -20.23 5.50 -18.67
N SER A 221 -18.91 5.45 -18.66
CA SER A 221 -18.12 4.25 -18.37
C SER A 221 -17.55 4.32 -16.96
N PHE A 222 -17.54 3.18 -16.26
CA PHE A 222 -17.10 3.07 -14.87
C PHE A 222 -15.68 2.52 -14.72
N ASN A 223 -15.07 2.05 -15.80
CA ASN A 223 -13.65 1.71 -15.84
C ASN A 223 -13.05 1.93 -17.23
N SER A 224 -11.73 2.11 -17.25
CA SER A 224 -10.94 2.31 -18.47
C SER A 224 -10.61 1.03 -19.26
N SER A 225 -10.93 -0.14 -18.73
CA SER A 225 -10.66 -1.45 -19.34
C SER A 225 -11.75 -1.87 -20.33
N ASP A 226 -12.95 -1.33 -20.22
CA ASP A 226 -14.07 -1.63 -21.12
C ASP A 226 -13.80 -1.12 -22.54
N SER A 227 -14.15 -1.93 -23.54
CA SER A 227 -13.94 -1.57 -24.94
C SER A 227 -14.67 -0.27 -25.29
N GLY A 228 -13.92 0.73 -25.76
CA GLY A 228 -14.44 2.05 -26.13
C GLY A 228 -14.43 3.08 -25.02
N ALA A 229 -13.96 2.73 -23.81
CA ALA A 229 -13.73 3.68 -22.71
C ALA A 229 -12.60 4.67 -23.10
N GLY A 230 -12.89 5.96 -23.02
CA GLY A 230 -11.92 7.05 -23.20
C GLY A 230 -11.52 7.65 -21.85
N GLY A 231 -10.46 8.47 -21.79
CA GLY A 231 -10.14 9.23 -20.56
C GLY A 231 -8.89 8.80 -19.77
N GLY A 232 -8.13 7.79 -20.20
CA GLY A 232 -6.93 7.32 -19.47
C GLY A 232 -7.26 6.24 -18.43
N PRO A 233 -6.32 5.84 -17.55
CA PRO A 233 -6.55 4.80 -16.56
C PRO A 233 -7.42 5.30 -15.39
N TYR A 234 -8.63 4.74 -15.26
CA TYR A 234 -9.55 5.00 -14.14
C TYR A 234 -10.42 3.76 -13.85
N LYS A 235 -11.02 3.76 -12.65
CA LYS A 235 -12.02 2.78 -12.21
C LYS A 235 -12.85 3.34 -11.04
N VAL A 236 -14.06 2.80 -10.89
CA VAL A 236 -14.91 2.95 -9.71
C VAL A 236 -14.91 1.64 -8.93
N VAL A 237 -14.89 1.71 -7.60
CA VAL A 237 -14.86 0.55 -6.69
C VAL A 237 -15.85 0.69 -5.55
N ALA A 238 -16.52 -0.40 -5.17
CA ALA A 238 -17.43 -0.45 -4.03
C ALA A 238 -16.74 -1.12 -2.83
N SER A 239 -16.03 -0.30 -2.05
CA SER A 239 -15.16 -0.79 -1.00
C SER A 239 -15.86 -1.64 0.04
N SER A 240 -16.93 -1.18 0.69
CA SER A 240 -17.56 -1.94 1.79
C SER A 240 -18.56 -3.03 1.36
N LEU A 241 -18.61 -3.40 0.08
CA LEU A 241 -19.34 -4.60 -0.36
C LEU A 241 -18.54 -5.90 -0.12
N GLY A 242 -17.23 -5.79 0.13
CA GLY A 242 -16.40 -6.91 0.55
C GLY A 242 -16.63 -7.30 2.01
N SER A 243 -16.54 -8.59 2.31
CA SER A 243 -16.45 -9.04 3.70
C SER A 243 -15.26 -8.38 4.39
N ILE A 244 -15.45 -7.89 5.62
CA ILE A 244 -14.35 -7.34 6.42
C ILE A 244 -13.31 -8.45 6.61
N PRO A 245 -12.06 -8.27 6.15
CA PRO A 245 -11.05 -9.29 6.33
C PRO A 245 -10.79 -9.48 7.84
N SER A 246 -10.62 -10.73 8.25
CA SER A 246 -10.43 -11.09 9.66
C SER A 246 -9.01 -11.57 9.90
N VAL A 247 -8.26 -10.85 10.73
CA VAL A 247 -6.95 -11.31 11.20
C VAL A 247 -7.19 -12.24 12.38
N ASN A 248 -6.70 -13.47 12.29
CA ASN A 248 -6.77 -14.39 13.41
C ASN A 248 -5.53 -14.18 14.29
N ALA A 249 -5.71 -13.55 15.45
CA ALA A 249 -4.61 -13.28 16.39
C ALA A 249 -3.87 -14.55 16.84
N ALA A 250 -4.54 -15.71 16.87
CA ALA A 250 -3.91 -16.98 17.21
C ALA A 250 -2.96 -17.52 16.11
N SER A 251 -3.08 -17.01 14.89
CA SER A 251 -2.24 -17.36 13.73
C SER A 251 -1.04 -16.44 13.53
N MET A 252 -0.96 -15.39 14.35
CA MET A 252 0.16 -14.47 14.36
C MET A 252 1.32 -15.09 15.18
N ALA A 253 2.56 -14.70 14.90
CA ALA A 253 3.73 -15.13 15.67
C ALA A 253 4.88 -14.11 15.61
N ALA A 254 5.61 -14.00 16.72
CA ALA A 254 6.83 -13.21 16.86
C ALA A 254 7.66 -13.67 18.09
N PRO A 255 8.97 -13.37 18.16
CA PRO A 255 9.84 -13.11 17.02
C PRO A 255 10.23 -14.46 16.40
N GLN A 256 9.89 -14.71 15.14
CA GLN A 256 10.31 -15.93 14.42
C GLN A 256 11.78 -15.81 13.96
N TRP A 257 12.67 -15.47 14.91
CA TRP A 257 14.08 -15.16 14.69
C TRP A 257 14.94 -16.01 15.64
N SER A 258 15.25 -17.23 15.22
CA SER A 258 16.02 -18.18 16.04
C SER A 258 17.47 -17.73 16.24
N SER A 259 18.14 -18.27 17.27
CA SER A 259 19.57 -18.02 17.50
C SER A 259 20.42 -18.40 16.29
N SER A 260 20.09 -19.51 15.61
CA SER A 260 20.76 -19.92 14.38
C SER A 260 20.61 -18.91 13.23
N THR A 261 19.50 -18.19 13.16
CA THR A 261 19.27 -17.15 12.15
C THR A 261 19.97 -15.86 12.55
N ALA A 262 19.91 -15.50 13.84
CA ALA A 262 20.55 -14.32 14.40
C ALA A 262 22.08 -14.35 14.25
N VAL A 263 22.73 -15.51 14.44
CA VAL A 263 24.19 -15.67 14.25
C VAL A 263 24.65 -15.31 12.84
N VAL A 264 23.79 -15.52 11.83
CA VAL A 264 24.14 -15.29 10.41
C VAL A 264 23.74 -13.90 9.93
N SER A 265 22.55 -13.44 10.34
CA SER A 265 21.94 -12.22 9.80
C SER A 265 22.03 -11.01 10.75
N GLY A 266 22.47 -11.22 11.98
CA GLY A 266 22.46 -10.22 13.06
C GLY A 266 21.31 -10.44 14.05
N ALA A 267 21.58 -10.10 15.31
CA ALA A 267 20.64 -10.28 16.41
C ALA A 267 19.59 -9.16 16.52
N LEU A 268 19.85 -7.98 15.97
CA LEU A 268 18.93 -6.83 16.04
C LEU A 268 17.89 -6.84 14.91
N MET A 269 17.22 -7.98 14.74
CA MET A 269 16.19 -8.21 13.73
C MET A 269 15.06 -9.07 14.31
N ALA A 270 13.90 -9.03 13.67
CA ALA A 270 12.79 -9.92 14.00
C ALA A 270 12.03 -10.34 12.75
N LYS A 271 11.34 -11.48 12.81
CA LYS A 271 10.39 -11.89 11.78
C LYS A 271 9.00 -11.99 12.41
N LEU A 272 8.06 -11.26 11.83
CA LEU A 272 6.65 -11.27 12.19
C LEU A 272 5.90 -12.07 11.14
N THR A 273 5.00 -12.94 11.56
CA THR A 273 4.11 -13.67 10.65
C THR A 273 2.67 -13.48 11.07
N PHE A 274 1.78 -13.30 10.11
CA PHE A 274 0.35 -13.18 10.35
C PHE A 274 -0.43 -13.91 9.27
N SER A 275 -1.60 -14.44 9.65
CA SER A 275 -2.58 -14.91 8.68
C SER A 275 -3.92 -14.22 8.86
N TYR A 276 -4.63 -14.05 7.75
CA TYR A 276 -5.97 -13.49 7.75
C TYR A 276 -6.84 -14.20 6.72
N ASN A 277 -8.13 -14.21 7.00
CA ASN A 277 -9.14 -14.80 6.14
C ASN A 277 -9.99 -13.70 5.52
N ASP A 278 -10.30 -13.87 4.25
CA ASP A 278 -11.36 -13.14 3.56
C ASP A 278 -12.44 -14.16 3.15
N SER A 279 -13.64 -14.07 3.75
CA SER A 279 -14.70 -15.07 3.62
C SER A 279 -15.22 -15.27 2.19
N ILE A 280 -14.88 -14.36 1.26
CA ILE A 280 -15.28 -14.43 -0.15
C ILE A 280 -14.09 -14.84 -1.05
N GLY A 281 -12.90 -15.11 -0.49
CA GLY A 281 -11.79 -15.77 -1.17
C GLY A 281 -10.95 -14.88 -2.10
N ASN A 282 -11.13 -13.57 -2.04
CA ASN A 282 -10.38 -12.63 -2.86
C ASN A 282 -9.04 -12.30 -2.18
N GLY A 283 -7.96 -12.26 -2.98
CA GLY A 283 -6.60 -11.94 -2.56
C GLY A 283 -6.49 -10.78 -1.55
N GLY A 284 -5.55 -10.83 -0.62
CA GLY A 284 -5.10 -9.62 0.09
C GLY A 284 -4.70 -8.46 -0.84
N LYS A 285 -5.14 -7.23 -0.55
CA LYS A 285 -4.71 -6.01 -1.29
C LYS A 285 -3.53 -5.32 -0.61
N ALA A 286 -3.63 -5.15 0.70
CA ALA A 286 -2.68 -4.36 1.48
C ALA A 286 -2.54 -4.89 2.90
N TYR A 287 -1.44 -4.52 3.55
CA TYR A 287 -1.30 -4.66 4.99
C TYR A 287 -0.59 -3.43 5.59
N ARG A 288 -0.69 -3.26 6.91
CA ARG A 288 0.03 -2.26 7.69
C ARG A 288 0.53 -2.91 8.95
N ILE A 289 1.82 -2.72 9.24
CA ILE A 289 2.45 -3.15 10.47
C ILE A 289 2.74 -1.93 11.32
N VAL A 290 2.35 -2.01 12.60
CA VAL A 290 2.67 -1.00 13.60
C VAL A 290 3.43 -1.67 14.72
N ILE A 291 4.60 -1.14 15.09
CA ILE A 291 5.42 -1.61 16.20
C ILE A 291 5.54 -0.47 17.21
N LYS A 292 5.34 -0.80 18.48
CA LYS A 292 5.41 0.13 19.60
C LYS A 292 6.30 -0.42 20.69
N ASP A 293 7.07 0.45 21.32
CA ASP A 293 7.85 0.12 22.51
C ASP A 293 6.87 -0.29 23.64
N ALA A 294 7.09 -1.45 24.26
CA ALA A 294 6.12 -2.01 25.20
C ALA A 294 6.01 -1.21 26.51
N LEU A 295 7.06 -0.46 26.88
CA LEU A 295 7.08 0.31 28.12
C LEU A 295 6.48 1.72 27.94
N THR A 296 6.87 2.40 26.87
CA THR A 296 6.51 3.79 26.60
C THR A 296 5.28 3.92 25.70
N ASN A 297 4.88 2.83 25.04
CA ASN A 297 3.84 2.81 24.00
C ASN A 297 4.14 3.75 22.81
N ALA A 298 5.39 4.20 22.67
CA ALA A 298 5.82 5.04 21.57
C ALA A 298 5.90 4.21 20.29
N THR A 299 5.35 4.72 19.19
CA THR A 299 5.44 4.08 17.87
C THR A 299 6.88 4.13 17.39
N THR A 300 7.54 2.98 17.29
CA THR A 300 8.85 2.85 16.66
C THR A 300 8.73 2.66 15.16
N THR A 301 7.63 2.05 14.69
CA THR A 301 7.39 1.85 13.27
C THR A 301 5.91 1.87 12.97
N ASP A 302 5.58 2.55 11.87
CA ASP A 302 4.31 2.44 11.21
C ASP A 302 4.59 2.38 9.71
N THR A 303 4.32 1.24 9.08
CA THR A 303 4.62 1.07 7.65
C THR A 303 3.69 1.91 6.77
N GLY A 304 2.60 2.43 7.32
CA GLY A 304 1.45 2.85 6.53
C GLY A 304 0.86 1.66 5.76
N LYS A 305 0.03 1.96 4.77
CA LYS A 305 -0.61 0.96 3.91
C LYS A 305 0.39 0.46 2.87
N CYS A 306 0.86 -0.77 3.04
CA CYS A 306 1.73 -1.47 2.11
C CYS A 306 0.91 -2.24 1.08
N GLU A 307 1.01 -1.83 -0.18
CA GLU A 307 0.39 -2.45 -1.35
C GLU A 307 1.46 -2.98 -2.30
N ASN A 308 1.08 -3.84 -3.25
CA ASN A 308 1.97 -4.27 -4.32
C ASN A 308 2.47 -3.06 -5.12
N GLY A 309 3.79 -2.91 -5.27
CA GLY A 309 4.40 -1.74 -5.92
C GLY A 309 4.51 -0.48 -5.05
N SER A 310 4.26 -0.56 -3.73
CA SER A 310 4.45 0.58 -2.82
C SER A 310 5.90 1.08 -2.84
N SER A 311 6.09 2.40 -2.97
CA SER A 311 7.40 3.06 -3.00
C SER A 311 8.00 3.30 -1.61
N SER A 312 7.29 2.90 -0.54
CA SER A 312 7.77 3.06 0.83
C SER A 312 8.87 2.04 1.15
N ASN A 313 10.03 2.53 1.62
CA ASN A 313 11.14 1.67 2.07
C ASN A 313 10.77 0.79 3.28
N LEU A 314 9.70 1.13 3.99
CA LEU A 314 9.17 0.36 5.13
C LEU A 314 8.28 -0.80 4.69
N CYS A 315 7.80 -0.80 3.45
CA CYS A 315 7.00 -1.89 2.91
C CYS A 315 7.92 -3.00 2.39
N TYR A 316 7.52 -4.24 2.62
CA TYR A 316 8.04 -5.37 1.86
C TYR A 316 7.08 -5.60 0.71
N ASP A 317 7.62 -6.02 -0.43
CA ASP A 317 6.80 -6.53 -1.52
C ASP A 317 5.98 -7.73 -1.02
N PHE A 318 4.77 -7.89 -1.55
CA PHE A 318 3.85 -8.98 -1.25
C PHE A 318 4.41 -10.36 -1.59
N SER A 319 5.63 -10.46 -2.13
CA SER A 319 6.38 -11.69 -2.34
C SER A 319 6.56 -12.53 -1.07
N GLY A 320 6.48 -11.91 0.12
CA GLY A 320 6.48 -12.61 1.42
C GLY A 320 5.12 -13.19 1.84
N CYS A 321 4.08 -13.00 1.04
CA CYS A 321 2.73 -13.51 1.28
C CYS A 321 2.43 -14.72 0.38
N LEU A 322 2.01 -15.82 1.00
CA LEU A 322 1.53 -17.02 0.31
C LEU A 322 0.00 -17.01 0.28
N GLN A 323 -0.57 -17.15 -0.91
CA GLN A 323 -2.02 -17.22 -1.11
C GLN A 323 -2.49 -18.67 -1.02
N ASN A 324 -3.33 -18.98 -0.03
CA ASN A 324 -4.02 -20.26 0.12
C ASN A 324 -5.50 -19.99 0.41
N ALA A 325 -6.24 -19.53 -0.62
CA ALA A 325 -7.63 -19.11 -0.48
C ALA A 325 -8.47 -20.14 0.32
N PRO A 326 -9.23 -19.72 1.35
CA PRO A 326 -9.57 -18.33 1.71
C PRO A 326 -8.59 -17.63 2.69
N SER A 327 -7.43 -18.22 2.98
CA SER A 327 -6.45 -17.71 3.95
C SER A 327 -5.18 -17.17 3.28
N PHE A 328 -4.66 -16.08 3.81
CA PHE A 328 -3.43 -15.43 3.35
C PHE A 328 -2.44 -15.40 4.49
N THR A 329 -1.23 -15.93 4.28
CA THR A 329 -0.16 -15.90 5.28
C THR A 329 0.96 -15.01 4.78
N CYS A 330 1.33 -14.00 5.56
CA CYS A 330 2.36 -13.03 5.22
C CYS A 330 3.48 -13.03 6.27
N SER A 331 4.70 -12.74 5.81
CA SER A 331 5.86 -12.49 6.68
C SER A 331 6.37 -11.07 6.50
N TYR A 332 6.78 -10.45 7.61
CA TYR A 332 7.42 -9.13 7.65
C TYR A 332 8.74 -9.21 8.42
N ILE A 333 9.82 -8.68 7.83
CA ILE A 333 11.13 -8.64 8.48
C ILE A 333 11.36 -7.25 9.11
N VAL A 334 11.60 -7.24 10.40
CA VAL A 334 12.01 -6.05 11.14
C VAL A 334 13.53 -5.94 11.04
N ASP A 335 14.01 -4.86 10.42
CA ASP A 335 15.44 -4.62 10.17
C ASP A 335 15.75 -3.12 10.32
N ASN A 336 16.70 -2.80 11.19
CA ASN A 336 17.15 -1.43 11.46
C ASN A 336 17.96 -0.80 10.32
N ASN A 337 18.44 -1.59 9.36
CA ASN A 337 19.24 -1.08 8.25
C ASN A 337 18.40 -0.36 7.18
N ARG A 338 17.07 -0.31 7.33
CA ARG A 338 16.17 0.36 6.38
C ARG A 338 16.01 1.85 6.68
N LEU A 339 16.12 2.66 5.62
CA LEU A 339 15.92 4.11 5.67
C LEU A 339 14.51 4.46 6.18
N GLY A 340 14.43 5.25 7.26
CA GLY A 340 13.17 5.72 7.85
C GLY A 340 12.59 4.81 8.95
N PHE A 341 13.26 3.71 9.28
CA PHE A 341 12.89 2.84 10.40
C PHE A 341 13.47 3.40 11.70
N ASN A 342 12.65 3.79 12.68
CA ASN A 342 13.12 4.28 14.00
C ASN A 342 13.54 3.15 14.95
N GLY A 343 14.00 2.03 14.38
CA GLY A 343 14.71 0.96 15.07
C GLY A 343 13.88 0.09 16.02
N ILE A 344 14.36 -1.14 16.21
CA ILE A 344 14.25 -1.88 17.47
C ILE A 344 15.61 -1.80 18.19
N ASP A 345 15.62 -1.81 19.51
CA ASP A 345 16.84 -1.77 20.32
C ASP A 345 17.09 -3.15 20.94
N TYR A 346 18.34 -3.41 21.34
CA TYR A 346 18.66 -4.59 22.13
C TYR A 346 17.98 -4.55 23.51
N ASN A 347 17.64 -5.74 24.02
CA ASN A 347 17.02 -5.95 25.33
C ASN A 347 15.74 -5.14 25.53
N LYS A 348 14.92 -5.00 24.48
CA LYS A 348 13.65 -4.29 24.54
C LYS A 348 12.49 -5.16 24.08
N SER A 349 11.37 -4.99 24.77
CA SER A 349 10.10 -5.63 24.43
C SER A 349 9.23 -4.67 23.63
N TYR A 350 8.45 -5.23 22.70
CA TYR A 350 7.60 -4.48 21.79
C TYR A 350 6.18 -5.04 21.78
N HIS A 351 5.23 -4.19 21.38
CA HIS A 351 3.91 -4.58 20.89
C HIS A 351 3.88 -4.44 19.37
N TRP A 352 3.35 -5.43 18.65
CA TRP A 352 3.09 -5.30 17.23
C TRP A 352 1.62 -5.53 16.89
N TYR A 353 1.19 -4.81 15.86
CA TYR A 353 -0.16 -4.79 15.36
C TYR A 353 -0.15 -4.98 13.85
N VAL A 354 -1.22 -5.57 13.35
CA VAL A 354 -1.46 -5.70 11.92
C VAL A 354 -2.86 -5.22 11.56
N GLN A 355 -2.95 -4.52 10.44
CA GLN A 355 -4.19 -4.19 9.76
C GLN A 355 -4.08 -4.69 8.33
N VAL A 356 -5.14 -5.26 7.79
CA VAL A 356 -5.16 -5.84 6.44
C VAL A 356 -6.31 -5.27 5.62
N TRP A 357 -6.14 -5.24 4.30
CA TRP A 357 -7.16 -4.82 3.36
C TRP A 357 -7.47 -5.94 2.37
N ASN A 358 -8.75 -6.14 2.08
CA ASN A 358 -9.20 -7.02 1.00
C ASN A 358 -9.10 -6.31 -0.37
N GLN A 359 -9.39 -7.02 -1.48
CA GLN A 359 -9.39 -6.42 -2.83
C GLN A 359 -10.27 -5.18 -2.97
N ALA A 360 -11.38 -5.14 -2.23
CA ALA A 360 -12.30 -4.01 -2.22
C ALA A 360 -11.72 -2.78 -1.49
N ASP A 361 -10.57 -2.90 -0.84
CA ASP A 361 -10.02 -1.88 0.04
C ASP A 361 -10.77 -1.67 1.36
N VAL A 362 -11.49 -2.68 1.85
CA VAL A 362 -12.00 -2.72 3.22
C VAL A 362 -10.88 -3.09 4.16
N SER A 363 -10.61 -2.24 5.14
CA SER A 363 -9.67 -2.53 6.21
C SER A 363 -10.30 -3.39 7.30
N SER A 364 -9.54 -4.34 7.85
CA SER A 364 -9.79 -4.88 9.18
C SER A 364 -9.61 -3.79 10.25
N ALA A 365 -10.01 -4.09 11.49
CA ALA A 365 -9.50 -3.35 12.64
C ALA A 365 -7.97 -3.53 12.75
N LEU A 366 -7.30 -2.63 13.46
CA LEU A 366 -5.91 -2.80 13.84
C LEU A 366 -5.84 -3.83 14.98
N ILE A 367 -5.35 -5.04 14.66
CA ILE A 367 -5.33 -6.18 15.58
C ILE A 367 -3.93 -6.30 16.19
N GLN A 368 -3.86 -6.28 17.51
CA GLN A 368 -2.62 -6.57 18.24
C GLN A 368 -2.37 -8.07 18.22
N TYR A 369 -1.10 -8.46 18.09
CA TYR A 369 -0.70 -9.80 18.53
C TYR A 369 -0.91 -9.91 20.04
N ASN A 370 -1.68 -10.89 20.49
CA ASN A 370 -1.91 -11.13 21.92
C ASN A 370 -2.08 -12.63 22.21
N ASN A 371 -1.29 -13.45 21.52
CA ASN A 371 -1.51 -14.88 21.53
C ASN A 371 -0.89 -15.52 22.79
N ASN A 372 -1.73 -15.90 23.75
CA ASN A 372 -1.35 -16.77 24.87
C ASN A 372 -1.17 -18.25 24.43
N SER A 373 -0.63 -18.50 23.23
CA SER A 373 -0.47 -19.86 22.70
C SER A 373 0.82 -20.49 23.22
N VAL A 374 0.77 -21.80 23.46
CA VAL A 374 1.95 -22.65 23.78
C VAL A 374 3.04 -22.67 22.71
N ALA A 375 2.83 -22.01 21.56
CA ALA A 375 3.82 -21.80 20.51
C ALA A 375 4.60 -20.48 20.66
N ASP A 376 4.39 -19.72 21.74
CA ASP A 376 5.12 -18.49 22.00
C ASP A 376 6.62 -18.77 22.20
N THR A 377 7.43 -18.01 21.47
CA THR A 377 8.89 -18.16 21.39
C THR A 377 9.62 -17.09 22.20
N ASP A 378 8.90 -16.22 22.90
CA ASP A 378 9.46 -15.12 23.69
C ASP A 378 9.98 -15.54 25.09
N HIS A 379 9.88 -16.82 25.43
CA HIS A 379 10.26 -17.42 26.73
C HIS A 379 9.46 -16.90 27.94
N ASP A 380 8.26 -16.35 27.73
CA ASP A 380 7.34 -15.92 28.79
C ASP A 380 6.01 -16.70 28.69
N ILE A 381 5.88 -17.77 29.49
CA ILE A 381 4.58 -18.41 29.71
C ILE A 381 3.92 -17.69 30.89
N ASP A 382 3.19 -16.60 30.61
CA ASP A 382 1.95 -16.18 31.28
C ASP A 382 1.47 -14.78 30.79
N SER A 383 0.48 -14.22 31.49
CA SER A 383 -0.51 -13.18 31.14
C SER A 383 -0.03 -11.78 30.70
N ASP A 384 1.15 -11.65 30.07
CA ASP A 384 1.68 -10.36 29.64
C ASP A 384 1.24 -9.97 28.21
N SER A 385 1.03 -8.67 28.01
CA SER A 385 0.64 -8.07 26.73
C SER A 385 1.81 -7.88 25.75
N ARG A 386 3.04 -8.17 26.17
CA ARG A 386 4.28 -8.08 25.38
C ARG A 386 4.22 -9.07 24.22
N THR A 387 4.67 -8.64 23.04
CA THR A 387 4.49 -9.42 21.79
C THR A 387 5.77 -10.07 21.25
N PHE A 388 6.93 -9.47 21.54
CA PHE A 388 8.25 -10.08 21.40
C PHE A 388 9.30 -9.24 22.13
N THR A 389 10.42 -9.87 22.47
CA THR A 389 11.61 -9.21 23.05
C THR A 389 12.83 -9.49 22.18
N THR A 390 13.64 -8.47 21.93
CA THR A 390 14.88 -8.59 21.16
C THR A 390 16.00 -9.22 21.99
N TYR A 391 17.01 -9.75 21.30
CA TYR A 391 18.25 -10.18 21.94
C TYR A 391 18.88 -9.04 22.75
N THR A 392 19.72 -9.39 23.72
CA THR A 392 20.40 -8.44 24.61
C THR A 392 21.62 -7.78 23.98
N HIS A 393 22.22 -8.43 22.98
CA HIS A 393 23.34 -7.92 22.16
C HIS A 393 23.57 -8.84 20.96
N GLU A 394 24.61 -8.54 20.18
CA GLU A 394 25.03 -9.34 19.03
C GLU A 394 25.76 -10.63 19.44
N PHE A 395 25.67 -11.66 18.60
CA PHE A 395 26.40 -12.92 18.79
C PHE A 395 27.91 -12.76 18.52
N PRO A 396 28.78 -13.59 19.12
CA PRO A 396 30.21 -13.59 18.81
C PRO A 396 30.47 -13.86 17.33
N VAL A 397 31.37 -13.09 16.74
CA VAL A 397 31.87 -13.30 15.37
C VAL A 397 32.98 -14.34 15.42
N ILE A 398 32.73 -15.50 14.82
CA ILE A 398 33.66 -16.63 14.90
C ILE A 398 34.66 -16.66 13.76
N SER A 399 35.93 -16.85 14.12
CA SER A 399 37.01 -17.09 13.18
C SER A 399 38.11 -17.91 13.85
N PHE A 400 38.76 -18.78 13.09
CA PHE A 400 40.01 -19.42 13.53
C PHE A 400 40.93 -19.72 12.36
N THR A 401 42.22 -19.90 12.67
CA THR A 401 43.24 -20.37 11.73
C THR A 401 43.92 -21.62 12.27
N TYR A 402 44.60 -22.36 11.40
CA TYR A 402 45.38 -23.52 11.80
C TYR A 402 46.69 -23.62 11.05
N SER A 403 47.70 -24.21 11.71
CA SER A 403 49.04 -24.42 11.16
C SER A 403 49.61 -25.77 11.61
N PRO A 404 50.21 -26.55 10.70
CA PRO A 404 50.45 -26.26 9.28
C PRO A 404 49.19 -26.39 8.41
N THR A 405 49.14 -25.69 7.27
CA THR A 405 48.05 -25.80 6.29
C THR A 405 48.09 -27.10 5.51
N ARG A 406 49.29 -27.67 5.32
CA ARG A 406 49.50 -29.02 4.77
C ARG A 406 49.62 -30.01 5.92
N VAL A 407 48.54 -30.73 6.22
CA VAL A 407 48.46 -31.63 7.37
C VAL A 407 48.84 -33.05 6.97
N ILE A 408 49.80 -33.62 7.69
CA ILE A 408 50.26 -35.01 7.51
C ILE A 408 49.76 -35.86 8.69
N VAL A 409 49.45 -37.14 8.43
CA VAL A 409 49.08 -38.11 9.47
C VAL A 409 50.05 -38.08 10.66
N GLY A 410 49.51 -37.99 11.87
CA GLY A 410 50.23 -37.99 13.14
C GLY A 410 50.91 -36.67 13.51
N GLN A 411 50.83 -35.64 12.66
CA GLN A 411 51.40 -34.32 12.93
C GLN A 411 50.48 -33.48 13.83
N ASN A 412 51.05 -32.81 14.83
CA ASN A 412 50.31 -31.83 15.63
C ASN A 412 49.95 -30.61 14.79
N ILE A 413 48.72 -30.14 14.94
CA ILE A 413 48.15 -28.95 14.30
C ILE A 413 47.81 -27.97 15.42
N ASN A 414 48.31 -26.74 15.31
CA ASN A 414 47.94 -25.65 16.20
C ASN A 414 46.76 -24.90 15.61
N PHE A 415 45.70 -24.75 16.39
CA PHE A 415 44.50 -24.00 16.06
C PHE A 415 44.50 -22.72 16.89
N THR A 416 44.43 -21.57 16.22
CA THR A 416 44.43 -20.25 16.86
C THR A 416 43.06 -19.62 16.73
N ASN A 417 42.42 -19.31 17.86
CA ASN A 417 41.12 -18.64 17.88
C ASN A 417 41.29 -17.15 17.56
N GLN A 418 40.51 -16.65 16.60
CA GLN A 418 40.46 -15.25 16.17
C GLN A 418 39.05 -14.66 16.32
N SER A 419 38.20 -15.32 17.11
CA SER A 419 36.82 -14.89 17.34
C SER A 419 36.79 -13.62 18.18
N THR A 420 35.79 -12.78 17.94
CA THR A 420 35.64 -11.48 18.59
C THR A 420 34.20 -11.27 19.05
N THR A 421 34.01 -10.54 20.14
CA THR A 421 32.72 -9.97 20.52
C THR A 421 32.87 -8.49 20.86
N THR A 422 31.75 -7.80 21.09
CA THR A 422 31.74 -6.41 21.52
C THR A 422 31.78 -6.32 23.05
N ALA A 423 32.47 -5.33 23.61
CA ALA A 423 32.39 -5.07 25.05
C ALA A 423 30.93 -4.70 25.45
N PRO A 424 30.45 -5.11 26.64
CA PRO A 424 31.15 -5.76 27.74
C PRO A 424 31.09 -7.31 27.73
N TYR A 425 30.85 -7.95 26.58
CA TYR A 425 30.52 -9.38 26.51
C TYR A 425 31.75 -10.33 26.56
N GLU A 426 32.89 -9.83 27.01
CA GLU A 426 34.12 -10.59 27.21
C GLU A 426 34.20 -11.14 28.66
N PRO A 427 34.99 -12.21 28.93
CA PRO A 427 35.81 -12.96 27.98
C PRO A 427 35.03 -14.03 27.22
N LEU A 428 35.45 -14.31 25.98
CA LEU A 428 34.97 -15.46 25.20
C LEU A 428 35.52 -16.81 25.72
N VAL A 429 34.65 -17.82 25.82
CA VAL A 429 34.99 -19.21 26.16
C VAL A 429 34.96 -20.06 24.88
N SER A 430 36.02 -20.84 24.66
CA SER A 430 36.17 -21.69 23.45
C SER A 430 35.90 -23.16 23.76
N ALA A 431 35.22 -23.84 22.85
CA ALA A 431 35.04 -25.28 22.86
C ALA A 431 35.33 -25.86 21.47
N TRP A 432 36.33 -26.74 21.40
CA TRP A 432 36.80 -27.36 20.18
C TRP A 432 36.37 -28.81 20.11
N THR A 433 35.93 -29.24 18.93
CA THR A 433 35.72 -30.66 18.60
C THR A 433 36.49 -31.00 17.34
N PHE A 434 37.32 -32.04 17.42
CA PHE A 434 38.13 -32.57 16.33
C PHE A 434 37.63 -33.97 15.99
N ALA A 435 36.81 -34.12 14.95
CA ALA A 435 36.30 -35.43 14.55
C ALA A 435 37.47 -36.36 14.16
N ASN A 436 37.64 -37.48 14.87
CA ASN A 436 38.78 -38.40 14.77
C ASN A 436 40.15 -37.78 15.15
N GLY A 437 40.15 -36.63 15.83
CA GLY A 437 41.35 -35.98 16.34
C GLY A 437 41.79 -36.55 17.69
N THR A 438 43.07 -36.36 18.02
CA THR A 438 43.65 -36.71 19.32
C THR A 438 44.42 -35.51 19.89
N PRO A 439 43.96 -34.89 21.01
CA PRO A 439 42.70 -35.16 21.69
C PRO A 439 41.48 -34.80 20.81
N PRO A 440 40.32 -35.46 21.04
CA PRO A 440 39.11 -35.22 20.25
C PRO A 440 38.40 -33.91 20.62
N THR A 441 38.72 -33.32 21.78
CA THR A 441 38.16 -32.04 22.24
C THR A 441 39.20 -31.20 22.97
N ALA A 442 38.98 -29.88 23.03
CA ALA A 442 39.77 -28.94 23.83
C ALA A 442 38.92 -27.74 24.28
N THR A 443 39.27 -27.11 25.40
CA THR A 443 38.58 -25.92 25.96
C THR A 443 39.48 -24.71 26.15
N SER A 444 40.75 -24.83 25.76
CA SER A 444 41.69 -23.70 25.74
C SER A 444 41.33 -22.73 24.60
N THR A 445 41.68 -21.45 24.76
CA THR A 445 41.47 -20.41 23.73
C THR A 445 42.06 -20.86 22.39
N ASP A 446 43.34 -21.21 22.39
CA ASP A 446 44.00 -21.90 21.29
C ASP A 446 44.10 -23.39 21.59
N ALA A 447 44.01 -24.25 20.58
CA ALA A 447 43.97 -25.69 20.76
C ALA A 447 45.02 -26.41 19.92
N VAL A 448 45.38 -27.63 20.33
CA VAL A 448 46.28 -28.51 19.59
C VAL A 448 45.63 -29.87 19.45
N SER A 449 45.58 -30.39 18.23
CA SER A 449 45.13 -31.75 17.94
C SER A 449 45.90 -32.33 16.76
N LYS A 450 45.85 -33.65 16.59
CA LYS A 450 46.43 -34.37 15.45
C LYS A 450 45.43 -35.40 14.93
N PHE A 451 45.63 -35.85 13.70
CA PHE A 451 44.83 -36.91 13.09
C PHE A 451 45.72 -38.08 12.71
N ASP A 452 45.40 -39.27 13.23
CA ASP A 452 46.21 -40.48 13.04
C ASP A 452 45.79 -41.30 11.80
N SER A 453 44.81 -40.83 11.02
CA SER A 453 44.35 -41.45 9.78
C SER A 453 44.20 -40.43 8.65
N ARG A 454 44.50 -40.88 7.42
CA ARG A 454 44.30 -40.10 6.20
C ARG A 454 42.81 -39.86 5.97
N GLY A 455 42.44 -38.67 5.51
CA GLY A 455 41.07 -38.35 5.11
C GLY A 455 40.69 -36.93 5.49
N ASN A 456 39.43 -36.59 5.23
CA ASN A 456 38.87 -35.31 5.62
C ASN A 456 38.28 -35.43 7.02
N ASN A 457 38.76 -34.59 7.94
CA ASN A 457 38.29 -34.54 9.32
C ASN A 457 37.64 -33.19 9.59
N GLN A 458 36.50 -33.18 10.27
CA GLN A 458 35.79 -31.96 10.61
C GLN A 458 36.35 -31.39 11.92
N VAL A 459 36.64 -30.08 11.91
CA VAL A 459 36.99 -29.32 13.10
C VAL A 459 35.91 -28.29 13.34
N THR A 460 35.34 -28.31 14.54
CA THR A 460 34.28 -27.40 14.97
C THR A 460 34.79 -26.55 16.12
N LEU A 461 34.69 -25.23 15.97
CA LEU A 461 34.89 -24.27 17.04
C LEU A 461 33.53 -23.69 17.45
N THR A 462 33.19 -23.83 18.72
CA THR A 462 32.08 -23.14 19.36
C THR A 462 32.64 -22.09 20.31
N VAL A 463 32.13 -20.87 20.23
CA VAL A 463 32.53 -19.78 21.11
C VAL A 463 31.29 -19.23 21.81
N THR A 464 31.42 -19.07 23.12
CA THR A 464 30.37 -18.57 24.02
C THR A 464 30.84 -17.31 24.69
N ASP A 465 30.02 -16.27 24.71
CA ASP A 465 30.32 -15.07 25.51
C ASP A 465 29.86 -15.18 26.97
N ASN A 466 30.12 -14.12 27.74
CA ASN A 466 29.82 -14.10 29.18
C ASN A 466 28.31 -14.05 29.50
N ASN A 467 27.46 -13.81 28.50
CA ASN A 467 26.01 -13.79 28.60
C ASN A 467 25.35 -15.06 28.01
N GLY A 468 26.16 -15.99 27.50
CA GLY A 468 25.72 -17.30 27.02
C GLY A 468 25.38 -17.35 25.53
N TYR A 469 25.66 -16.31 24.75
CA TYR A 469 25.41 -16.30 23.31
C TYR A 469 26.48 -17.13 22.63
N GLN A 470 26.02 -18.06 21.79
CA GLN A 470 26.87 -19.07 21.18
C GLN A 470 26.82 -19.00 19.68
N SER A 471 28.00 -18.96 19.09
CA SER A 471 28.21 -19.16 17.67
C SER A 471 29.00 -20.46 17.48
N ASN A 472 28.90 -21.08 16.31
CA ASN A 472 29.81 -22.17 15.94
C ASN A 472 30.17 -22.12 14.45
N THR A 473 31.35 -22.63 14.11
CA THR A 473 31.76 -22.85 12.72
C THR A 473 32.46 -24.20 12.56
N SER A 474 32.34 -24.80 11.39
CA SER A 474 32.98 -26.09 11.08
C SER A 474 33.80 -26.00 9.80
N THR A 475 35.06 -26.45 9.86
CA THR A 475 35.98 -26.52 8.71
C THR A 475 36.42 -27.97 8.50
N SER A 476 36.43 -28.42 7.24
CA SER A 476 36.98 -29.74 6.89
C SER A 476 38.47 -29.64 6.56
N ILE A 477 39.29 -30.43 7.25
CA ILE A 477 40.75 -30.47 7.09
C ILE A 477 41.14 -31.79 6.43
N SER A 478 41.83 -31.70 5.28
CA SER A 478 42.36 -32.86 4.56
C SER A 478 43.70 -33.29 5.14
N VAL A 479 43.78 -34.54 5.59
CA VAL A 479 44.97 -35.16 6.18
C VAL A 479 45.60 -36.10 5.16
N GLU A 480 46.86 -35.87 4.84
CA GLU A 480 47.61 -36.65 3.86
C GLU A 480 48.59 -37.63 4.50
N THR A 481 48.92 -38.71 3.80
CA THR A 481 50.06 -39.55 4.18
C THR A 481 51.36 -38.86 3.81
N ARG A 482 52.41 -39.11 4.58
CA ARG A 482 53.76 -38.67 4.21
C ARG A 482 54.13 -39.30 2.87
N LEU A 483 54.54 -38.48 1.90
CA LEU A 483 55.10 -39.00 0.64
C LEU A 483 56.37 -39.80 0.96
N PRO A 484 56.60 -40.95 0.31
CA PRO A 484 57.84 -41.68 0.48
C PRO A 484 59.03 -40.82 0.05
N ASN A 485 60.13 -40.91 0.78
CA ASN A 485 61.39 -40.33 0.34
C ASN A 485 61.89 -41.16 -0.85
N TRP A 486 62.10 -40.54 -2.00
CA TRP A 486 62.82 -41.18 -3.10
C TRP A 486 64.32 -40.92 -2.94
N GLN A 487 65.12 -41.98 -3.14
CA GLN A 487 66.58 -41.91 -3.18
C GLN A 487 67.05 -42.53 -4.49
N GLU A 488 67.81 -41.76 -5.28
CA GLU A 488 68.47 -42.28 -6.48
C GLU A 488 69.59 -43.25 -6.07
N VAL A 489 69.61 -44.43 -6.67
CA VAL A 489 70.68 -45.42 -6.51
C VAL A 489 71.31 -45.69 -7.87
N LYS A 490 72.64 -45.62 -7.95
CA LYS A 490 73.37 -45.92 -9.19
C LYS A 490 73.17 -47.39 -9.59
N PRO A 491 72.98 -47.70 -10.89
CA PRO A 491 72.94 -49.08 -11.38
C PRO A 491 74.24 -49.82 -11.05
N LYS A 492 74.14 -51.10 -10.68
CA LYS A 492 75.29 -51.98 -10.42
C LYS A 492 75.87 -52.56 -11.71
#